data_AF-A0A7J7MG32-F1
#
_entry.id   AF-A0A7J7MG32-F1
#
_cell.length_a   1.000
_cell.length_b   1.000
_cell.length_c   1.000
_cell.angle_alpha   90.00
_cell.angle_beta   90.00
_cell.angle_gamma   90.00
#
_symmetry.space_group_name_H-M   'P 1'
#
loop_
_entity.id
_entity.type
_entity.pdbx_description
1 polymer ?
#
loop_
_entity_poly.entity_id
_entity_poly.type
_entity_poly.pdbx_seq_one_letter_code
_entity_poly.pdbx_strand_id
1 'polypeptide(L)'
;MEISEELVKYKFYIIFAAIVSFLLFSGFVIAPRFMTILAYFWPLFISTFLFFFFIIFFGRFCPLEKEASSENTGEGLLDYVAEQPEHVGEGHQNS
;
A
#
# COMPACT_ATOMS: atom_id res chain seq x y z
N MET A 1 -7.45 -7.90 47.07
CA MET A 1 -7.45 -8.68 45.82
C MET A 1 -6.52 -7.96 44.88
N GLU A 2 -5.26 -8.41 44.78
CA GLU A 2 -4.25 -7.81 43.89
C GLU A 2 -4.65 -8.11 42.44
N ILE A 3 -5.29 -7.15 41.80
CA ILE A 3 -5.58 -7.22 40.37
C ILE A 3 -4.23 -7.09 39.68
N SER A 4 -3.73 -8.22 39.17
CA SER A 4 -2.45 -8.36 38.52
C SER A 4 -2.20 -7.17 37.58
N GLU A 5 -1.14 -6.40 37.84
CA GLU A 5 -0.81 -5.17 37.12
C GLU A 5 -0.69 -5.39 35.59
N GLU A 6 -0.47 -6.63 35.16
CA GLU A 6 -0.54 -7.06 33.77
C GLU A 6 -1.92 -6.87 33.11
N LEU A 7 -3.01 -7.03 33.85
CA LEU A 7 -4.38 -6.81 33.35
C LEU A 7 -4.63 -5.34 33.00
N VAL A 8 -3.95 -4.40 33.70
CA VAL A 8 -4.05 -2.98 33.41
C VAL A 8 -3.39 -2.64 32.07
N LYS A 9 -2.27 -3.30 31.76
CA LYS A 9 -1.59 -3.22 30.46
C LYS A 9 -2.49 -3.65 29.30
N TYR A 10 -3.28 -4.71 29.50
CA TYR A 10 -4.20 -5.23 28.49
C TYR A 10 -5.60 -4.63 28.53
N LYS A 11 -5.92 -3.79 29.53
CA LYS A 11 -7.25 -3.22 29.71
C LYS A 11 -7.77 -2.53 28.45
N PHE A 12 -6.90 -1.81 27.75
CA PHE A 12 -7.26 -1.15 26.49
C PHE A 12 -7.54 -2.15 25.37
N TYR A 13 -6.73 -3.21 25.26
CA TYR A 13 -6.95 -4.30 24.30
C TYR A 13 -8.25 -5.06 24.58
N ILE A 14 -8.56 -5.32 25.85
CA ILE A 14 -9.79 -6.01 26.27
C ILE A 14 -11.01 -5.13 25.97
N ILE A 15 -10.96 -3.84 26.32
CA ILE A 15 -12.05 -2.90 26.03
C ILE A 15 -12.23 -2.75 24.52
N PHE A 16 -11.14 -2.61 23.76
CA PHE A 16 -11.18 -2.52 22.31
C PHE A 16 -11.78 -3.79 21.69
N ALA A 17 -11.31 -4.97 22.10
CA ALA A 17 -11.85 -6.25 21.63
C ALA A 17 -13.34 -6.40 22.00
N ALA A 18 -13.75 -5.99 23.19
CA ALA A 18 -15.15 -6.00 23.61
C ALA A 18 -16.01 -5.05 22.77
N ILE A 19 -15.53 -3.83 22.49
CA ILE A 19 -16.22 -2.86 21.62
C ILE A 19 -16.36 -3.41 20.20
N VAL A 20 -15.27 -3.93 19.62
CA VAL A 20 -15.27 -4.52 18.27
C VAL A 20 -16.22 -5.71 18.22
N SER A 21 -16.17 -6.61 19.20
CA SER A 21 -17.08 -7.76 19.29
C SER A 21 -18.54 -7.32 19.43
N PHE A 22 -18.81 -6.29 20.23
CA PHE A 22 -20.15 -5.72 20.38
C PHE A 22 -20.66 -5.07 19.09
N LEU A 23 -19.82 -4.32 18.38
CA LEU A 23 -20.17 -3.77 17.07
C LEU A 23 -20.48 -4.87 16.05
N LEU A 24 -19.64 -5.92 16.00
CA LEU A 24 -19.84 -7.06 15.12
C LEU A 24 -21.14 -7.79 15.45
N PHE A 25 -21.37 -8.09 16.73
CA PHE A 25 -22.58 -8.77 17.20
C PHE A 25 -23.83 -7.92 16.92
N SER A 26 -23.77 -6.62 17.22
CA SER A 26 -24.84 -5.68 16.89
C SER A 26 -25.11 -5.67 15.39
N GLY A 27 -24.08 -5.56 14.54
CA GLY A 27 -24.24 -5.58 13.08
C GLY A 27 -24.86 -6.89 12.58
N PHE A 28 -24.51 -8.01 13.19
CA PHE A 28 -25.02 -9.34 12.84
C PHE A 28 -26.48 -9.55 13.26
N VAL A 29 -26.85 -9.07 14.45
CA VAL A 29 -28.20 -9.22 15.02
C VAL A 29 -29.18 -8.22 14.41
N ILE A 30 -28.77 -6.97 14.17
CA ILE A 30 -29.68 -5.93 13.68
C ILE A 30 -30.07 -6.11 12.21
N ALA A 31 -29.27 -6.80 11.39
CA ALA A 31 -29.48 -6.76 9.96
C ALA A 31 -29.07 -8.04 9.22
N PRO A 32 -30.04 -8.94 8.90
CA PRO A 32 -29.89 -9.91 7.82
C PRO A 32 -29.56 -9.22 6.48
N ARG A 33 -29.91 -7.93 6.33
CA ARG A 33 -29.56 -7.11 5.16
C ARG A 33 -28.13 -6.58 5.16
N PHE A 34 -27.47 -6.45 6.31
CA PHE A 34 -26.08 -5.94 6.37
C PHE A 34 -25.12 -6.93 5.73
N MET A 35 -25.34 -8.23 5.98
CA MET A 35 -24.63 -9.31 5.32
C MET A 35 -24.75 -9.23 3.79
N THR A 36 -25.94 -8.96 3.27
CA THR A 36 -26.16 -8.81 1.82
C THR A 36 -25.44 -7.58 1.29
N ILE A 37 -25.51 -6.45 2.01
CA ILE A 37 -24.80 -5.22 1.67
C ILE A 37 -23.28 -5.43 1.68
N LEU A 38 -22.72 -6.04 2.72
CA LEU A 38 -21.30 -6.42 2.78
C LEU A 38 -20.90 -7.35 1.64
N ALA A 39 -21.77 -8.27 1.22
CA ALA A 39 -21.52 -9.11 0.05
C ALA A 39 -21.49 -8.31 -1.26
N TYR A 40 -22.35 -7.29 -1.41
CA TYR A 40 -22.30 -6.36 -2.56
C TYR A 40 -21.08 -5.45 -2.55
N PHE A 41 -20.62 -5.03 -1.37
CA PHE A 41 -19.43 -4.20 -1.20
C PHE A 41 -18.14 -5.01 -1.09
N TRP A 42 -18.23 -6.34 -0.97
CA TRP A 42 -17.10 -7.26 -0.94
C TRP A 42 -16.06 -6.99 -2.05
N PRO A 43 -16.44 -6.79 -3.33
CA PRO A 43 -15.48 -6.42 -4.37
C PRO A 43 -14.71 -5.12 -4.08
N LEU A 44 -15.35 -4.12 -3.46
CA LEU A 44 -14.70 -2.87 -3.07
C LEU A 44 -13.72 -3.09 -1.92
N PHE A 45 -14.13 -3.87 -0.91
CA PHE A 45 -13.26 -4.23 0.22
C PHE A 45 -12.05 -5.04 -0.24
N ILE A 46 -12.23 -6.02 -1.14
CA ILE A 46 -11.12 -6.75 -1.76
C ILE A 46 -10.18 -5.77 -2.46
N SER A 47 -10.68 -4.86 -3.28
CA SER A 47 -9.84 -3.94 -4.04
C SER A 47 -9.02 -3.03 -3.12
N THR A 48 -9.65 -2.48 -2.08
CA THR A 48 -8.95 -1.70 -1.04
C THR A 48 -7.92 -2.54 -0.31
N PHE A 49 -8.28 -3.76 0.12
CA PHE A 49 -7.34 -4.63 0.84
C PHE A 49 -6.17 -5.04 -0.03
N LEU A 50 -6.41 -5.40 -1.30
CA LEU A 50 -5.36 -5.68 -2.27
C LEU A 50 -4.45 -4.47 -2.46
N PHE A 51 -5.02 -3.27 -2.62
CA PHE A 51 -4.24 -2.05 -2.79
C PHE A 51 -3.31 -1.80 -1.60
N PHE A 52 -3.82 -1.88 -0.37
CA PHE A 52 -2.98 -1.77 0.82
C PHE A 52 -1.97 -2.91 0.94
N PHE A 53 -2.38 -4.13 0.64
CA PHE A 53 -1.49 -5.29 0.62
C PHE A 53 -0.34 -5.05 -0.36
N PHE A 54 -0.61 -4.58 -1.57
CA PHE A 54 0.41 -4.21 -2.55
C PHE A 54 1.29 -3.08 -2.04
N ILE A 55 0.76 -2.00 -1.47
CA ILE A 55 1.57 -0.92 -0.89
C ILE A 55 2.52 -1.46 0.19
N ILE A 56 2.01 -2.26 1.12
CA ILE A 56 2.82 -2.83 2.20
C ILE A 56 3.80 -3.87 1.65
N PHE A 57 3.38 -4.66 0.66
CA PHE A 57 4.18 -5.68 0.04
C PHE A 57 5.33 -5.07 -0.76
N PHE A 58 5.07 -4.10 -1.63
CA PHE A 58 6.11 -3.33 -2.31
C PHE A 58 6.98 -2.57 -1.32
N GLY A 59 6.41 -1.91 -0.31
CA GLY A 59 7.19 -1.18 0.69
C GLY A 59 8.09 -2.07 1.57
N ARG A 60 7.72 -3.35 1.78
CA ARG A 60 8.46 -4.26 2.66
C ARG A 60 9.32 -5.30 1.93
N PHE A 61 8.87 -5.77 0.77
CA PHE A 61 9.54 -6.81 -0.02
C PHE A 61 10.21 -6.27 -1.28
N CYS A 62 9.89 -5.05 -1.72
CA CYS A 62 10.80 -4.31 -2.59
C CYS A 62 11.73 -3.56 -1.65
N PRO A 63 12.96 -4.05 -1.38
CA PRO A 63 14.01 -3.12 -1.04
C PRO A 63 14.06 -2.18 -2.25
N LEU A 64 13.47 -0.99 -2.11
CA LEU A 64 14.07 0.18 -2.74
C LEU A 64 15.52 0.04 -2.32
N GLU A 65 16.39 -0.30 -3.27
CA GLU A 65 17.82 -0.22 -3.06
C GLU A 65 18.05 1.11 -2.37
N LYS A 66 18.34 1.03 -1.06
CA LYS A 66 18.61 2.21 -0.25
C LYS A 66 19.96 2.81 -0.64
N GLU A 67 20.55 2.33 -1.74
CA GLU A 67 21.89 2.60 -2.23
C GLU A 67 21.93 2.46 -3.75
N ALA A 68 21.10 3.22 -4.46
CA ALA A 68 21.38 3.59 -5.85
C ALA A 68 20.88 5.00 -6.13
N SER A 69 21.54 5.96 -5.49
CA SER A 69 21.74 7.28 -6.06
C SER A 69 20.47 8.10 -6.38
N SER A 70 19.89 8.70 -5.33
CA SER A 70 19.03 9.88 -5.52
C SER A 70 19.81 11.10 -6.01
N GLU A 71 21.14 11.01 -6.10
CA GLU A 71 22.01 12.03 -6.69
C GLU A 71 22.20 11.84 -8.22
N ASN A 72 22.25 10.60 -8.74
CA ASN A 72 22.54 10.33 -10.16
C ASN A 72 21.31 9.92 -11.00
N THR A 73 20.15 9.66 -10.39
CA THR A 73 18.93 9.36 -11.17
C THR A 73 18.49 10.54 -12.05
N GLY A 74 18.81 11.77 -11.65
CA GLY A 74 18.61 12.96 -12.49
C GLY A 74 19.65 13.09 -13.60
N GLU A 75 20.87 12.61 -13.38
CA GLU A 75 21.99 12.73 -14.32
C GLU A 75 21.82 11.79 -15.51
N GLY A 76 21.38 10.54 -15.30
CA GLY A 76 21.11 9.60 -16.39
C GLY A 76 19.94 10.02 -17.30
N LEU A 77 18.97 10.78 -16.77
CA LEU A 77 17.87 11.32 -17.58
C LEU A 77 18.30 12.56 -18.38
N LEU A 78 19.21 13.36 -17.84
CA LEU A 78 19.80 14.51 -18.54
C LEU A 78 20.79 14.06 -19.62
N ASP A 79 21.57 13.00 -19.37
CA ASP A 79 22.50 12.42 -20.35
C ASP A 79 21.74 11.74 -21.49
N TYR A 80 20.63 11.06 -21.22
CA TYR A 80 19.74 10.50 -22.26
C TYR A 80 19.07 11.55 -23.16
N VAL A 81 18.86 12.77 -22.66
CA VAL A 81 18.34 13.91 -23.45
C VAL A 81 19.48 14.68 -24.12
N ALA A 82 20.68 14.67 -23.53
CA ALA A 82 21.88 15.32 -24.07
C ALA A 82 22.63 14.46 -25.10
N GLU A 83 22.41 13.14 -25.14
CA GLU A 83 22.78 12.25 -26.25
C GLU A 83 21.89 12.53 -27.48
N GLN A 84 22.04 13.73 -28.01
CA GLN A 84 21.64 14.05 -29.38
C GLN A 84 22.60 13.30 -30.33
N PRO A 85 22.10 12.67 -31.41
CA PRO A 85 22.93 11.84 -32.27
C PRO A 85 23.82 12.70 -33.15
N GLU A 86 25.04 12.98 -32.70
CA GLU A 86 26.08 13.52 -33.57
C GLU A 86 26.61 12.40 -34.48
N HIS A 87 26.24 12.50 -35.76
CA HIS A 87 26.76 11.81 -36.94
C HIS A 87 26.25 10.40 -37.30
N VAL A 88 25.25 10.36 -38.21
CA VAL A 88 25.32 9.55 -39.44
C VAL A 88 24.63 10.31 -40.59
N GLY A 89 25.40 10.69 -41.62
CA GLY A 89 24.87 11.30 -42.83
C GLY A 89 25.93 11.73 -43.84
N GLU A 90 26.90 10.86 -44.14
CA GLU A 90 27.72 11.03 -45.35
C GLU A 90 26.94 10.61 -46.60
N GLY A 91 26.78 11.55 -47.54
CA GLY A 91 26.77 11.30 -49.00
C GLY A 91 25.43 11.17 -49.73
N HIS A 92 25.04 12.19 -50.52
CA HIS A 92 24.61 12.02 -51.94
C HIS A 92 24.42 13.36 -52.72
N GLN A 93 25.38 13.66 -53.60
CA GLN A 93 25.28 14.07 -55.02
C GLN A 93 24.05 14.84 -55.59
N ASN A 94 24.33 15.99 -56.26
CA ASN A 94 23.61 16.77 -57.31
C ASN A 94 23.44 18.26 -56.90
N SER A 95 23.66 19.30 -57.71
CA SER A 95 23.77 19.50 -59.16
C SER A 95 24.77 20.61 -59.48
#